data_AF-A0A1W9UHR8-F1
#
_entry.id   AF-A0A1W9UHR8-F1
#
_cell.length_a   1.000
_cell.length_b   1.000
_cell.length_c   1.000
_cell.angle_alpha   90.00
_cell.angle_beta   90.00
_cell.angle_gamma   90.00
#
_symmetry.space_group_name_H-M   'P 1'
#
loop_
_entity.id
_entity.type
_entity.pdbx_description
1 polymer ?
#
loop_
_entity_poly.entity_id
_entity_poly.type
_entity_poly.pdbx_seq_one_letter_code
_entity_poly.pdbx_strand_id
1 'polypeptide(L)' 'ERLEEIREVVYAALEEPQGTPALVQCVADYFELELAGAVFYFLVRTTILAALSSLERAGEATAVVENNQLLWQQSVAEG' A
#
# COMPACT_ATOMS: atom_id res chain seq x y z
N GLU A 1 -2.97 -0.75 -16.57
CA GLU A 1 -2.59 -2.17 -16.46
C GLU A 1 -1.78 -2.45 -15.18
N ARG A 2 -0.43 -2.44 -15.16
CA ARG A 2 0.31 -2.94 -13.98
C ARG A 2 0.26 -2.03 -12.73
N LEU A 3 0.23 -0.72 -12.91
CA LEU A 3 0.09 0.22 -11.78
C LEU A 3 -1.34 0.23 -11.20
N GLU A 4 -2.34 -0.02 -12.04
CA GLU A 4 -3.73 -0.15 -11.59
C GLU A 4 -3.92 -1.43 -10.79
N GLU A 5 -3.35 -2.55 -11.25
CA GLU A 5 -3.37 -3.81 -10.50
C GLU A 5 -2.66 -3.69 -9.15
N ILE A 6 -1.48 -3.06 -9.09
CA ILE A 6 -0.80 -2.78 -7.81
C ILE A 6 -1.68 -1.92 -6.90
N ARG A 7 -2.38 -0.91 -7.46
CA ARG A 7 -3.29 -0.05 -6.70
C ARG A 7 -4.47 -0.84 -6.14
N GLU A 8 -5.04 -1.77 -6.90
CA GLU A 8 -6.13 -2.65 -6.46
C GLU A 8 -5.67 -3.58 -5.33
N VAL A 9 -4.52 -4.23 -5.47
CA VAL A 9 -3.93 -5.09 -4.43
C VAL A 9 -3.66 -4.30 -3.15
N VAL A 10 -3.06 -3.11 -3.28
CA VAL A 10 -2.84 -2.23 -2.14
C VAL A 10 -4.16 -1.86 -1.47
N TYR A 11 -5.17 -1.44 -2.23
CA TYR A 11 -6.48 -1.06 -1.69
C TYR A 11 -7.18 -2.22 -0.96
N ALA A 12 -7.15 -3.42 -1.54
CA ALA A 12 -7.70 -4.61 -0.91
C ALA A 12 -7.01 -4.94 0.42
N ALA A 13 -5.68 -4.79 0.50
CA ALA A 13 -4.93 -5.01 1.73
C ALA A 13 -5.28 -4.01 2.86
N LEU A 14 -5.90 -2.86 2.53
CA LEU A 14 -6.31 -1.83 3.49
C LEU A 14 -7.68 -2.09 4.14
N GLU A 15 -8.31 -3.26 3.93
CA GLU A 15 -9.48 -3.69 4.70
C GLU A 15 -9.21 -3.64 6.22
N GLU A 16 -7.96 -3.91 6.62
CA GLU A 16 -7.43 -3.63 7.95
C GLU A 16 -6.31 -2.58 7.88
N PRO A 17 -6.08 -1.78 8.95
CA PRO A 17 -4.97 -0.82 8.95
C PRO A 17 -3.61 -1.49 8.77
N GLN A 18 -2.85 -1.09 7.74
CA GLN A 18 -1.55 -1.66 7.39
C GLN A 18 -0.43 -0.62 7.40
N GLY A 19 0.75 -1.02 7.88
CA GLY A 19 1.97 -0.26 7.66
C GLY A 19 2.52 -0.46 6.25
N THR A 20 3.25 0.53 5.73
CA THR A 20 3.90 0.43 4.40
C THR A 20 4.77 -0.84 4.24
N PRO A 21 5.56 -1.30 5.24
CA PRO A 21 6.32 -2.54 5.10
C PRO A 21 5.45 -3.79 4.88
N ALA A 22 4.29 -3.87 5.52
CA ALA A 22 3.35 -4.98 5.35
C ALA A 22 2.77 -4.99 3.93
N LEU A 23 2.46 -3.81 3.39
CA LEU A 23 2.02 -3.66 2.00
C LEU A 23 3.09 -4.08 0.99
N VAL A 24 4.37 -3.82 1.27
CA VAL A 24 5.48 -4.31 0.42
C VAL A 24 5.49 -5.82 0.36
N GLN A 25 5.34 -6.48 1.51
CA GLN A 25 5.28 -7.93 1.56
C GLN A 25 4.05 -8.48 0.81
N CYS A 26 2.87 -7.92 1.07
CA CYS A 26 1.62 -8.33 0.41
C CYS A 26 1.70 -8.24 -1.13
N VAL A 27 2.22 -7.12 -1.66
CA VAL A 27 2.40 -6.95 -3.11
C VAL A 27 3.47 -7.90 -3.64
N ALA A 28 4.57 -8.10 -2.92
CA ALA A 28 5.60 -9.05 -3.34
C ALA A 28 5.05 -10.48 -3.44
N ASP A 29 4.28 -10.92 -2.43
CA ASP A 29 3.64 -12.24 -2.41
C ASP A 29 2.62 -12.40 -3.54
N TYR A 30 1.77 -11.39 -3.78
CA TYR A 30 0.77 -11.40 -4.84
C TYR A 30 1.39 -11.55 -6.24
N PHE A 31 2.51 -10.88 -6.50
CA PHE A 31 3.21 -10.93 -7.78
C PHE A 31 4.32 -12.00 -7.85
N GLU A 32 4.45 -12.85 -6.82
CA GLU A 32 5.52 -13.85 -6.69
C GLU A 32 6.93 -13.24 -6.87
N LEU A 33 7.13 -12.03 -6.35
CA LEU A 33 8.38 -11.28 -6.47
C LEU A 33 9.35 -11.63 -5.34
N GLU A 34 10.57 -11.99 -5.71
CA GLU A 34 11.67 -12.09 -4.74
C GLU A 34 12.25 -10.69 -4.45
N LEU A 35 12.19 -10.27 -3.18
CA LEU A 35 12.85 -9.04 -2.72
C LEU A 35 14.36 -9.27 -2.55
N ALA A 36 15.09 -9.34 -3.67
CA ALA A 36 16.52 -9.65 -3.73
C ALA A 36 17.43 -8.49 -3.25
N GLY A 37 17.20 -8.02 -2.03
CA GLY A 37 17.98 -6.99 -1.36
C GLY A 37 17.32 -5.62 -1.30
N ALA A 38 18.02 -4.68 -0.65
CA ALA A 38 17.47 -3.39 -0.26
C ALA A 38 17.03 -2.52 -1.44
N VAL A 39 17.77 -2.54 -2.56
CA VAL A 39 17.44 -1.75 -3.75
C VAL A 39 16.07 -2.13 -4.29
N PHE A 40 15.81 -3.43 -4.45
CA PHE A 40 14.53 -3.91 -4.97
C PHE A 40 13.39 -3.62 -4.00
N TYR A 41 13.62 -3.83 -2.69
CA TYR A 41 12.68 -3.43 -1.65
C TYR A 41 12.27 -1.95 -1.76
N PHE A 42 13.23 -1.03 -1.93
CA PHE A 42 12.92 0.40 -2.02
C PHE A 42 12.21 0.78 -3.33
N LEU A 43 12.49 0.09 -4.43
CA LEU A 43 11.76 0.30 -5.69
C LEU A 43 10.30 -0.11 -5.53
N VAL A 44 10.03 -1.32 -5.01
CA VAL A 44 8.67 -1.80 -4.74
C VAL A 44 7.95 -0.88 -3.76
N ARG A 45 8.62 -0.47 -2.68
CA ARG A 45 8.08 0.48 -1.70
C ARG A 45 7.72 1.82 -2.34
N THR A 46 8.51 2.32 -3.28
CA THR A 46 8.23 3.59 -3.98
C THR A 46 6.97 3.46 -4.84
N THR A 47 6.81 2.34 -5.55
CA THR A 47 5.60 2.07 -6.34
C THR A 47 4.36 1.97 -5.46
N ILE A 48 4.47 1.35 -4.28
CA ILE A 48 3.38 1.27 -3.30
C ILE A 48 3.03 2.65 -2.75
N LEU A 49 4.03 3.48 -2.42
CA LEU A 49 3.77 4.85 -1.98
C LEU A 49 3.08 5.67 -3.07
N ALA A 50 3.44 5.50 -4.34
CA ALA A 50 2.74 6.14 -5.45
C ALA A 50 1.27 5.67 -5.55
N ALA A 51 1.01 4.38 -5.36
CA ALA A 51 -0.35 3.83 -5.34
C ALA A 51 -1.17 4.38 -4.16
N LEU A 52 -0.59 4.42 -2.95
CA LEU A 52 -1.23 5.00 -1.76
C LEU A 52 -1.55 6.48 -1.95
N SER A 53 -0.62 7.27 -2.48
CA SER A 53 -0.87 8.67 -2.83
C SER A 53 -1.98 8.82 -3.87
N SER A 54 -2.10 7.89 -4.82
CA SER A 54 -3.20 7.89 -5.78
C SER A 54 -4.54 7.56 -5.13
N LEU A 55 -4.59 6.60 -4.19
CA LEU A 55 -5.80 6.23 -3.44
C LEU A 55 -6.24 7.35 -2.51
N GLU A 56 -5.31 7.97 -1.80
CA GLU A 56 -5.56 9.11 -0.93
C GLU A 56 -6.13 10.31 -1.70
N ARG A 57 -5.55 10.63 -2.86
CA ARG A 57 -6.07 11.68 -3.74
C ARG A 57 -7.47 11.39 -4.27
N ALA A 58 -7.84 10.11 -4.41
CA ALA A 58 -9.17 9.69 -4.80
C ALA A 58 -10.16 9.64 -3.62
N GLY A 59 -9.69 9.87 -2.40
CA GLY A 59 -10.49 9.76 -1.18
C GLY A 59 -10.74 8.32 -0.74
N GLU A 60 -10.05 7.33 -1.31
CA GLU A 60 -10.26 5.90 -1.07
C GLU A 60 -9.43 5.34 0.10
N ALA A 61 -8.31 6.00 0.43
CA ALA A 61 -7.45 5.61 1.55
C ALA A 61 -7.01 6.83 2.36
N THR A 62 -6.64 6.63 3.61
CA THR A 62 -6.10 7.68 4.48
C THR A 62 -4.95 7.16 5.33
N ALA A 63 -3.99 8.04 5.61
CA ALA A 63 -2.89 7.76 6.52
C ALA A 63 -3.27 8.20 7.95
N VAL A 64 -3.17 7.27 8.90
CA VAL A 64 -3.40 7.51 10.32
C VAL A 64 -2.12 7.23 11.11
N VAL A 65 -1.91 7.97 12.20
CA VAL A 65 -0.79 7.71 13.11
C VAL A 65 -1.35 7.15 14.42
N GLU A 66 -1.10 5.88 14.67
CA GLU A 66 -1.55 5.16 15.86
C GLU A 66 -0.36 4.51 16.54
N ASN A 67 -0.29 4.59 17.87
CA ASN A 67 0.81 4.00 18.65
C ASN A 67 2.22 4.38 18.14
N ASN A 68 2.38 5.62 17.65
CA ASN A 68 3.61 6.12 17.02
C ASN A 68 4.04 5.35 15.75
N GLN A 69 3.08 4.77 15.03
CA GLN A 69 3.25 4.09 13.76
C GLN A 69 2.35 4.73 12.70
N LEU A 70 2.89 4.93 11.50
CA LEU A 70 2.12 5.36 10.33
C LEU A 70 1.43 4.13 9.72
N LEU A 71 0.10 4.11 9.77
CA LEU A 71 -0.75 3.09 9.16
C LEU A 71 -1.58 3.71 8.05
N TRP A 72 -1.96 2.88 7.10
CA TRP A 72 -2.89 3.20 6.03
C TRP A 72 -4.14 2.36 6.23
N GLN A 73 -5.29 2.92 5.94
CA GLN A 73 -6.57 2.21 5.97
C GLN A 73 -7.48 2.73 4.86
N GLN A 74 -8.50 1.95 4.50
CA GLN A 74 -9.55 2.46 3.63
C GLN A 74 -10.25 3.66 4.28
N SER A 75 -10.55 4.67 3.47
CA SER A 75 -11.41 5.76 3.92
C SER A 75 -12.82 5.21 4.13
N VAL A 76 -13.39 5.45 5.31
CA VAL A 76 -14.82 5.19 5.52
C VAL A 76 -15.57 6.18 4.64
N ALA A 77 -16.33 5.68 3.66
CA ALA A 77 -17.30 6.52 2.96
C ALA A 77 -18.31 7.00 4.01
N GLU A 78 -18.21 8.26 4.45
CA GLU A 78 -19.32 8.94 5.10
C GLU A 78 -20.44 9.04 4.05
N GLY A 79 -21.35 8.07 4.09
CA GLY A 79 -22.61 8.08 3.34
C GLY A 79 -23.63 9.02 3.95
#